data_AF-A0AAW2VLD6-F1
#
_entry.id   AF-A0AAW2VLD6-F1
#
_cell.length_a   1.000
_cell.length_b   1.000
_cell.length_c   1.000
_cell.angle_alpha   90.00
_cell.angle_beta   90.00
_cell.angle_gamma   90.00
#
_symmetry.space_group_name_H-M   'P 1'
#
loop_
_entity.id
_entity.type
_entity.pdbx_description
1 polymer ?
#
loop_
_entity_poly.entity_id
_entity_poly.type
_entity_poly.pdbx_seq_one_letter_code
_entity_poly.pdbx_strand_id
1 'polypeptide(L)'
;MTTPVVKNSFLPPGLVSNLQQVLANRMPAGNDAVSSKPVISDDDSGQPSSSGNEPGDDNASKPIIFVTNSDGIESPGLSYLVNALVSEGIYNVNVIVPQSDKSAAGHSVSLKETVAVVTADINGAVAYEISGTPVDCVSLALSGALFSWSRPLLVISGINKGSSCGHRISTALIDSRNRFYSSVVAGAREALINGVPSMSISLDWKKDGSQESDFKDAVTVCLPLINAAMRDIEKGIFPKGLSLNVEVPTSPLTNKGLKVTKQSLWRSNLSWQAISGTRHQTASRFSSSQLGLGMQFAQLSRDASAAGAARRLATQKKNIEIVESVGVAGKSDFKRTVKYFRVEMLDKDEEEDNEDLDFRALENGFVAVSLLPLSAHLDSETEAAALDWISSALQVGE
;
A
#
# COMPACT_ATOMS: atom_id res chain seq x y z
N MET A 1 -25.84 17.30 -39.71
CA MET A 1 -24.54 17.85 -39.28
C MET A 1 -24.80 18.80 -38.13
N THR A 2 -24.57 18.35 -36.91
CA THR A 2 -24.90 19.04 -35.66
C THR A 2 -23.75 18.81 -34.69
N THR A 3 -23.04 19.87 -34.33
CA THR A 3 -22.03 19.93 -33.26
C THR A 3 -22.73 20.29 -31.94
N PRO A 4 -22.32 19.73 -30.78
CA PRO A 4 -22.77 20.23 -29.49
C PRO A 4 -21.74 21.17 -28.85
N VAL A 5 -22.28 22.21 -28.22
CA VAL A 5 -21.62 23.31 -27.50
C VAL A 5 -21.25 22.87 -26.07
N VAL A 6 -20.04 23.25 -25.64
CA VAL A 6 -19.47 23.06 -24.31
C VAL A 6 -20.20 23.95 -23.28
N LYS A 7 -20.71 23.36 -22.18
CA LYS A 7 -21.26 24.11 -21.04
C LYS A 7 -20.13 24.47 -20.06
N ASN A 8 -19.84 25.76 -19.95
CA ASN A 8 -19.04 26.34 -18.86
C ASN A 8 -19.82 26.29 -17.55
N SER A 9 -19.27 25.61 -16.54
CA SER A 9 -19.70 25.68 -15.15
C SER A 9 -19.18 26.96 -14.51
N PHE A 10 -20.00 28.01 -14.46
CA PHE A 10 -19.73 29.21 -13.67
C PHE A 10 -20.00 28.94 -12.19
N LEU A 11 -19.03 29.25 -11.33
CA LEU A 11 -19.22 29.30 -9.87
C LEU A 11 -20.19 30.47 -9.53
N PRO A 12 -21.04 30.32 -8.50
CA PRO A 12 -22.01 31.36 -8.13
C PRO A 12 -21.31 32.66 -7.68
N PRO A 13 -21.86 33.86 -7.99
CA PRO A 13 -21.19 35.14 -7.78
C PRO A 13 -20.75 35.41 -6.32
N GLY A 14 -21.48 34.87 -5.34
CA GLY A 14 -21.14 34.99 -3.92
C GLY A 14 -19.86 34.25 -3.51
N LEU A 15 -19.47 33.20 -4.25
CA LEU A 15 -18.24 32.43 -4.00
C LEU A 15 -17.00 33.12 -4.60
N VAL A 16 -17.18 33.88 -5.68
CA VAL A 16 -16.11 34.66 -6.34
C VAL A 16 -15.69 35.86 -5.48
N SER A 17 -16.65 36.54 -4.84
CA SER A 17 -16.38 37.69 -3.96
C SER A 17 -15.55 37.30 -2.73
N ASN A 18 -15.82 36.13 -2.12
CA ASN A 18 -15.07 35.65 -0.96
C ASN A 18 -13.64 35.19 -1.32
N LEU A 19 -13.45 34.61 -2.52
CA LEU A 19 -12.12 34.22 -3.00
C LEU A 19 -11.23 35.44 -3.32
N GLN A 20 -11.79 36.49 -3.93
CA GLN A 20 -11.03 37.72 -4.20
C GLN A 20 -10.60 38.45 -2.94
N GLN A 21 -11.46 38.47 -1.91
CA GLN A 21 -11.17 39.11 -0.63
C GLN A 21 -10.12 38.34 0.19
N VAL A 22 -10.12 37.00 0.12
CA VAL A 22 -9.10 36.14 0.75
C VAL A 22 -7.74 36.23 0.04
N LEU A 23 -7.74 36.39 -1.29
CA LEU A 23 -6.50 36.55 -2.08
C LEU A 23 -5.88 37.94 -1.92
N ALA A 24 -6.69 38.99 -1.74
CA ALA A 24 -6.19 40.34 -1.46
C ALA A 24 -5.47 40.46 -0.11
N ASN A 25 -5.86 39.65 0.88
CA ASN A 25 -5.24 39.64 2.21
C ASN A 25 -3.94 38.80 2.31
N ARG A 26 -3.49 38.17 1.21
CA ARG A 26 -2.30 37.28 1.20
C ARG A 26 -1.09 37.81 0.43
N MET A 27 -1.09 39.06 -0.04
CA MET A 27 0.10 39.65 -0.67
C MET A 27 0.88 40.55 0.30
N PRO A 28 2.20 40.33 0.51
CA PRO A 28 3.03 41.23 1.28
C PRO A 28 3.40 42.45 0.42
N ALA A 29 3.03 43.65 0.86
CA ALA A 29 3.47 44.90 0.26
C ALA A 29 4.90 45.23 0.71
N GLY A 30 5.82 45.33 -0.25
CA GLY A 30 7.14 45.91 -0.06
C GLY A 30 7.18 47.39 -0.43
N ASN A 31 7.78 48.18 0.48
CA ASN A 31 8.48 49.47 0.38
C ASN A 31 7.86 50.66 -0.40
N ASP A 32 7.64 51.78 0.30
CA ASP A 32 8.58 52.92 0.28
C ASP A 32 8.27 53.98 1.37
N ALA A 33 9.31 54.77 1.66
CA ALA A 33 9.60 55.60 2.83
C ALA A 33 8.69 56.82 3.13
N VAL A 34 8.69 57.29 4.39
CA VAL A 34 9.17 58.61 4.88
C VAL A 34 8.49 59.04 6.21
N SER A 35 9.35 59.27 7.23
CA SER A 35 9.31 60.27 8.33
C SER A 35 8.03 60.52 9.17
N SER A 36 8.09 60.22 10.48
CA SER A 36 8.09 61.22 11.56
C SER A 36 8.06 60.58 12.97
N LYS A 37 8.87 61.15 13.89
CA LYS A 37 8.95 60.90 15.36
C LYS A 37 7.71 61.51 16.08
N PRO A 38 7.32 61.07 17.31
CA PRO A 38 8.04 61.30 18.59
C PRO A 38 8.08 60.06 19.54
N VAL A 39 9.15 59.75 20.28
CA VAL A 39 9.60 60.20 21.63
C VAL A 39 8.54 60.12 22.76
N ILE A 40 8.91 59.36 23.81
CA ILE A 40 8.46 59.25 25.23
C ILE A 40 8.17 57.77 25.54
N SER A 41 8.63 57.08 26.59
CA SER A 41 9.64 57.26 27.65
C SER A 41 9.90 55.87 28.27
N ASP A 42 11.09 55.70 28.86
CA ASP A 42 11.54 54.51 29.59
C ASP A 42 10.62 54.13 30.77
N ASP A 43 10.51 52.83 31.07
CA ASP A 43 10.78 52.36 32.43
C ASP A 43 11.19 50.88 32.46
N ASP A 44 12.12 50.63 33.38
CA ASP A 44 12.99 49.47 33.58
C ASP A 44 12.47 48.59 34.73
N SER A 45 12.61 47.27 34.64
CA SER A 45 12.88 46.39 35.78
C SER A 45 13.06 44.92 35.37
N GLY A 46 14.30 44.44 35.46
CA GLY A 46 14.66 43.00 35.56
C GLY A 46 14.07 42.36 36.84
N GLN A 47 13.91 41.04 36.97
CA GLN A 47 14.90 39.94 37.02
C GLN A 47 14.13 38.64 37.45
N PRO A 48 14.73 37.43 37.59
CA PRO A 48 15.41 36.58 36.61
C PRO A 48 14.91 35.09 36.59
N SER A 49 15.37 34.34 35.59
CA SER A 49 15.72 32.90 35.60
C SER A 49 14.71 31.83 36.10
N SER A 50 14.25 31.00 35.17
CA SER A 50 14.34 29.55 35.33
C SER A 50 14.68 28.90 33.98
N SER A 51 15.97 28.62 33.79
CA SER A 51 16.50 27.80 32.72
C SER A 51 16.03 26.35 32.91
N GLY A 52 14.88 26.02 32.33
CA GLY A 52 14.60 24.65 31.93
C GLY A 52 15.26 24.44 30.58
N ASN A 53 16.32 23.65 30.53
CA ASN A 53 16.82 23.09 29.28
C ASN A 53 15.71 22.19 28.72
N GLU A 54 14.84 22.75 27.89
CA GLU A 54 14.12 21.94 26.91
C GLU A 54 15.17 21.32 25.99
N PRO A 55 15.09 20.01 25.70
CA PRO A 55 15.97 19.42 24.70
C PRO A 55 15.70 20.15 23.39
N GLY A 56 16.76 20.74 22.84
CA GLY A 56 16.71 21.52 21.62
C GLY A 56 15.95 20.76 20.53
N ASP A 57 15.08 21.49 19.86
CA ASP A 57 14.35 21.10 18.66
C ASP A 57 15.32 20.91 17.48
N ASP A 58 16.20 19.90 17.58
CA ASP A 58 17.02 19.39 16.47
C ASP A 58 16.17 18.64 15.43
N ASN A 59 14.85 18.57 15.65
CA ASN A 59 13.91 17.80 14.84
C ASN A 59 13.24 18.65 13.76
N ALA A 60 13.27 19.98 13.85
CA ALA A 60 12.63 20.86 12.87
C ALA A 60 13.36 20.95 11.51
N SER A 61 14.61 20.47 11.39
CA SER A 61 15.39 20.62 10.15
C SER A 61 15.45 19.37 9.26
N LYS A 62 15.08 18.19 9.76
CA LYS A 62 15.20 16.93 9.00
C LYS A 62 13.96 16.71 8.12
N PRO A 63 14.12 16.37 6.83
CA PRO A 63 12.99 16.05 5.98
C PRO A 63 12.27 14.80 6.49
N ILE A 64 10.95 14.80 6.36
CA ILE A 64 10.07 13.77 6.89
C ILE A 64 9.76 12.74 5.82
N ILE A 65 9.89 11.47 6.18
CA ILE A 65 9.48 10.32 5.36
C ILE A 65 8.34 9.61 6.08
N PHE A 66 7.23 9.40 5.38
CA PHE A 66 6.17 8.51 5.86
C PHE A 66 6.36 7.11 5.28
N VAL A 67 6.23 6.10 6.12
CA VAL A 67 6.35 4.69 5.73
C VAL A 67 5.06 3.96 6.09
N THR A 68 4.55 3.18 5.15
CA THR A 68 3.39 2.28 5.34
C THR A 68 3.66 0.94 4.67
N ASN A 69 2.76 -0.02 4.85
CA ASN A 69 2.73 -1.28 4.11
C ASN A 69 1.31 -1.86 4.12
N SER A 70 1.14 -3.06 3.58
CA SER A 70 -0.10 -3.83 3.72
C SER A 70 0.00 -5.11 4.56
N ASP A 71 1.22 -5.48 4.98
CA ASP A 71 1.47 -6.70 5.77
C ASP A 71 1.31 -6.46 7.29
N GLY A 72 1.35 -5.20 7.75
CA GLY A 72 1.25 -4.80 9.16
C GLY A 72 2.60 -4.52 9.83
N ILE A 73 2.56 -4.18 11.13
CA ILE A 73 3.73 -3.71 11.89
C ILE A 73 4.83 -4.77 12.04
N GLU A 74 4.44 -6.04 12.15
CA GLU A 74 5.35 -7.19 12.32
C GLU A 74 6.04 -7.62 11.01
N SER A 75 5.85 -6.87 9.91
CA SER A 75 6.45 -7.23 8.63
C SER A 75 7.97 -7.04 8.68
N PRO A 76 8.77 -8.08 8.34
CA PRO A 76 10.23 -7.95 8.31
C PRO A 76 10.69 -6.91 7.28
N GLY A 77 10.00 -6.80 6.14
CA GLY A 77 10.30 -5.80 5.12
C GLY A 77 10.09 -4.37 5.60
N LEU A 78 9.07 -4.12 6.42
CA LEU A 78 8.87 -2.83 7.09
C LEU A 78 9.98 -2.56 8.10
N SER A 79 10.27 -3.54 8.97
CA SER A 79 11.29 -3.39 10.02
C SER A 79 12.67 -3.04 9.43
N TYR A 80 13.13 -3.77 8.41
CA TYR A 80 14.41 -3.49 7.76
C TYR A 80 14.43 -2.11 7.07
N LEU A 81 13.34 -1.72 6.40
CA LEU A 81 13.26 -0.42 5.74
C LEU A 81 13.32 0.73 6.75
N VAL A 82 12.49 0.67 7.80
CA VAL A 82 12.46 1.70 8.84
C VAL A 82 13.82 1.78 9.55
N ASN A 83 14.42 0.63 9.89
CA ASN A 83 15.73 0.61 10.53
C ASN A 83 16.81 1.28 9.65
N ALA A 84 16.82 1.00 8.34
CA ALA A 84 17.77 1.63 7.44
C ALA A 84 17.56 3.15 7.36
N LEU A 85 16.31 3.61 7.17
CA LEU A 85 16.00 5.04 7.07
C LEU A 85 16.31 5.81 8.36
N VAL A 86 16.04 5.23 9.54
CA VAL A 86 16.40 5.83 10.83
C VAL A 86 17.92 5.86 11.01
N SER A 87 18.62 4.80 10.59
CA SER A 87 20.08 4.68 10.73
C SER A 87 20.86 5.69 9.87
N GLU A 88 20.28 6.18 8.77
CA GLU A 88 20.87 7.28 7.98
C GLU A 88 21.00 8.58 8.81
N GLY A 89 20.17 8.75 9.85
CA GLY A 89 20.27 9.85 10.80
C GLY A 89 19.86 11.24 10.25
N ILE A 90 19.52 11.34 8.96
CA ILE A 90 19.15 12.58 8.26
C ILE A 90 17.65 12.72 8.02
N TYR A 91 16.85 11.71 8.36
CA TYR A 91 15.40 11.68 8.13
C TYR A 91 14.60 11.60 9.42
N ASN A 92 13.43 12.24 9.43
CA ASN A 92 12.40 12.01 10.42
C ASN A 92 11.42 10.97 9.89
N VAL A 93 11.51 9.74 10.40
CA VAL A 93 10.73 8.60 9.91
C VAL A 93 9.47 8.44 10.76
N ASN A 94 8.32 8.52 10.12
CA ASN A 94 7.01 8.28 10.73
C ASN A 94 6.34 7.09 10.05
N VAL A 95 5.82 6.17 10.85
CA VAL A 95 5.26 4.90 10.37
C VAL A 95 3.76 4.84 10.66
N ILE A 96 2.98 4.44 9.67
CA ILE A 96 1.56 4.14 9.87
C ILE A 96 1.17 2.91 9.06
N VAL A 97 0.62 1.89 9.72
CA VAL A 97 0.36 0.58 9.09
C VAL A 97 -0.96 -0.02 9.55
N PRO A 98 -1.56 -0.96 8.79
CA PRO A 98 -2.73 -1.67 9.26
C PRO A 98 -2.38 -2.65 10.40
N GLN A 99 -3.32 -2.87 11.33
CA GLN A 99 -3.19 -3.82 12.45
C GLN A 99 -3.17 -5.30 12.01
N SER A 100 -3.54 -5.58 10.77
CA SER A 100 -3.60 -6.94 10.22
C SER A 100 -3.19 -6.92 8.76
N ASP A 101 -2.86 -8.10 8.21
CA ASP A 101 -2.65 -8.28 6.77
C ASP A 101 -3.87 -7.75 5.99
N LYS A 102 -3.61 -6.75 5.15
CA LYS A 102 -4.53 -6.12 4.20
C LYS A 102 -3.97 -6.21 2.78
N SER A 103 -3.11 -7.17 2.48
CA SER A 103 -2.44 -7.31 1.18
C SER A 103 -3.41 -7.16 0.01
N ALA A 104 -4.56 -7.83 0.04
CA ALA A 104 -5.59 -7.81 -1.02
C ALA A 104 -6.79 -6.85 -0.79
N ALA A 105 -6.64 -5.81 0.03
CA ALA A 105 -7.68 -4.80 0.25
C ALA A 105 -7.87 -3.81 -0.92
N GLY A 106 -6.86 -3.65 -1.77
CA GLY A 106 -6.86 -2.70 -2.87
C GLY A 106 -6.92 -1.25 -2.44
N HIS A 107 -7.44 -0.39 -3.31
CA HIS A 107 -7.67 1.04 -3.01
C HIS A 107 -9.01 1.25 -2.30
N SER A 108 -9.24 0.51 -1.21
CA SER A 108 -10.46 0.64 -0.39
C SER A 108 -10.28 1.65 0.74
N VAL A 109 -11.36 2.40 1.02
CA VAL A 109 -11.43 3.40 2.09
C VAL A 109 -12.55 3.00 3.05
N SER A 110 -12.30 3.09 4.37
CA SER A 110 -13.27 2.73 5.41
C SER A 110 -14.32 3.84 5.60
N LEU A 111 -15.19 4.03 4.61
CA LEU A 111 -16.24 5.05 4.65
C LEU A 111 -17.35 4.68 5.64
N LYS A 112 -17.71 5.64 6.51
CA LYS A 112 -18.78 5.51 7.53
C LYS A 112 -18.49 4.49 8.64
N GLU A 113 -17.27 3.97 8.69
CA GLU A 113 -16.77 3.13 9.77
C GLU A 113 -15.79 3.94 10.63
N THR A 114 -15.67 3.59 11.90
CA THR A 114 -14.67 4.20 12.78
C THR A 114 -13.38 3.39 12.70
N VAL A 115 -12.25 4.07 12.48
CA VAL A 115 -10.93 3.47 12.48
C VAL A 115 -10.28 3.69 13.84
N ALA A 116 -9.85 2.62 14.49
CA ALA A 116 -9.07 2.69 15.72
C ALA A 116 -7.60 2.92 15.39
N VAL A 117 -6.91 3.69 16.23
CA VAL A 117 -5.47 3.96 16.13
C VAL A 117 -4.82 3.58 17.45
N VAL A 118 -3.70 2.88 17.38
CA VAL A 118 -2.87 2.53 18.54
C VAL A 118 -1.42 2.91 18.26
N THR A 119 -0.68 3.35 19.28
CA THR A 119 0.76 3.59 19.18
C THR A 119 1.51 2.27 19.07
N ALA A 120 2.58 2.25 18.28
CA ALA A 120 3.46 1.10 18.12
C ALA A 120 4.93 1.53 18.26
N ASP A 121 5.78 0.56 18.59
CA ASP A 121 7.23 0.76 18.69
C ASP A 121 7.92 0.05 17.51
N ILE A 122 8.71 0.80 16.72
CA ILE A 122 9.48 0.22 15.62
C ILE A 122 10.77 1.01 15.39
N ASN A 123 11.91 0.39 15.73
CA ASN A 123 13.26 0.85 15.39
C ASN A 123 13.53 2.36 15.61
N GLY A 124 12.96 2.95 16.66
CA GLY A 124 13.13 4.37 17.02
C GLY A 124 12.29 5.37 16.22
N ALA A 125 11.42 4.92 15.32
CA ALA A 125 10.48 5.77 14.58
C ALA A 125 9.18 6.00 15.36
N VAL A 126 8.50 7.13 15.12
CA VAL A 126 7.15 7.36 15.64
C VAL A 126 6.18 6.51 14.81
N ALA A 127 5.47 5.58 15.46
CA ALA A 127 4.62 4.63 14.74
C ALA A 127 3.21 4.48 15.30
N TYR A 128 2.28 4.22 14.38
CA TYR A 128 0.89 3.91 14.70
C TYR A 128 0.40 2.70 13.88
N GLU A 129 -0.42 1.86 14.51
CA GLU A 129 -1.21 0.85 13.83
C GLU A 129 -2.67 1.28 13.77
N ILE A 130 -3.33 1.03 12.64
CA ILE A 130 -4.74 1.37 12.45
C ILE A 130 -5.59 0.17 12.05
N SER A 131 -6.85 0.15 12.46
CA SER A 131 -7.77 -0.95 12.09
C SER A 131 -8.25 -0.90 10.61
N GLY A 132 -7.87 0.14 9.88
CA GLY A 132 -8.29 0.42 8.50
C GLY A 132 -7.42 -0.25 7.43
N THR A 133 -7.45 0.31 6.23
CA THR A 133 -6.66 -0.12 5.07
C THR A 133 -5.37 0.70 4.93
N PRO A 134 -4.42 0.31 4.07
CA PRO A 134 -3.26 1.15 3.76
C PRO A 134 -3.62 2.55 3.21
N VAL A 135 -4.76 2.68 2.53
CA VAL A 135 -5.27 3.97 2.08
C VAL A 135 -5.71 4.82 3.27
N ASP A 136 -6.44 4.23 4.22
CA ASP A 136 -6.81 4.92 5.46
C ASP A 136 -5.55 5.34 6.25
N CYS A 137 -4.48 4.52 6.24
CA CYS A 137 -3.19 4.83 6.89
C CYS A 137 -2.62 6.14 6.33
N VAL A 138 -2.42 6.18 5.02
CA VAL A 138 -1.80 7.32 4.34
C VAL A 138 -2.69 8.56 4.43
N SER A 139 -3.99 8.41 4.19
CA SER A 139 -4.95 9.51 4.28
C SER A 139 -4.99 10.13 5.69
N LEU A 140 -5.06 9.30 6.73
CA LEU A 140 -5.07 9.76 8.11
C LEU A 140 -3.75 10.43 8.50
N ALA A 141 -2.61 9.89 8.08
CA ALA A 141 -1.31 10.51 8.34
C ALA A 141 -1.19 11.88 7.66
N LEU A 142 -1.60 11.99 6.39
CA LEU A 142 -1.56 13.25 5.63
C LEU A 142 -2.60 14.27 6.10
N SER A 143 -3.66 13.84 6.79
CA SER A 143 -4.61 14.74 7.44
C SER A 143 -4.01 15.52 8.61
N GLY A 144 -2.84 15.10 9.12
CA GLY A 144 -2.16 15.73 10.26
C GLY A 144 -2.82 15.46 11.62
N ALA A 145 -3.78 14.55 11.68
CA ALA A 145 -4.46 14.21 12.93
C ALA A 145 -3.57 13.44 13.92
N LEU A 146 -2.55 12.73 13.43
CA LEU A 146 -1.69 11.85 14.23
C LEU A 146 -0.24 12.33 14.39
N PHE A 147 0.25 13.11 13.43
CA PHE A 147 1.63 13.60 13.41
C PHE A 147 1.61 15.12 13.48
N SER A 148 2.51 15.70 14.28
CA SER A 148 2.68 17.16 14.36
C SER A 148 2.85 17.77 12.97
N TRP A 149 2.11 18.83 12.69
CA TRP A 149 1.84 19.31 11.33
C TRP A 149 3.10 19.67 10.55
N SER A 150 3.52 18.76 9.67
CA SER A 150 4.60 18.93 8.71
C SER A 150 4.39 17.91 7.59
N ARG A 151 4.26 18.41 6.36
CA ARG A 151 3.93 17.57 5.19
C ARG A 151 5.17 16.70 4.86
N PRO A 152 5.02 15.37 4.71
CA PRO A 152 6.15 14.52 4.33
C PRO A 152 6.67 14.88 2.94
N LEU A 153 7.98 14.71 2.75
CA LEU A 153 8.62 14.90 1.46
C LEU A 153 8.34 13.72 0.53
N LEU A 154 8.32 12.51 1.09
CA LEU A 154 8.12 11.25 0.38
C LEU A 154 7.27 10.30 1.24
N VAL A 155 6.37 9.57 0.59
CA VAL A 155 5.69 8.40 1.19
C VAL A 155 6.20 7.13 0.54
N ILE A 156 6.63 6.17 1.35
CA ILE A 156 7.06 4.85 0.91
C ILE A 156 6.06 3.81 1.40
N SER A 157 5.53 3.00 0.49
CA SER A 157 4.69 1.84 0.83
C SER A 157 5.47 0.54 0.55
N GLY A 158 5.92 -0.15 1.60
CA GLY A 158 6.72 -1.37 1.48
C GLY A 158 7.68 -1.58 2.67
N ILE A 159 8.66 -2.49 2.59
CA ILE A 159 8.81 -3.49 1.51
C ILE A 159 7.84 -4.64 1.74
N ASN A 160 6.98 -4.90 0.77
CA ASN A 160 5.98 -5.95 0.89
C ASN A 160 6.48 -7.31 0.42
N LYS A 161 5.90 -8.36 1.03
CA LYS A 161 6.17 -9.75 0.67
C LYS A 161 5.42 -10.16 -0.60
N GLY A 162 6.19 -10.59 -1.61
CA GLY A 162 5.68 -11.06 -2.89
C GLY A 162 5.58 -9.93 -3.90
N SER A 163 5.66 -10.29 -5.19
CA SER A 163 5.63 -9.33 -6.27
C SER A 163 4.24 -8.72 -6.47
N SER A 164 4.19 -7.43 -6.80
CA SER A 164 2.94 -6.79 -7.26
C SER A 164 2.81 -6.76 -8.80
N CYS A 165 3.78 -7.32 -9.52
CA CYS A 165 3.71 -7.57 -10.96
C CYS A 165 3.23 -9.00 -11.30
N GLY A 166 2.92 -9.22 -12.58
CA GLY A 166 2.14 -10.37 -13.04
C GLY A 166 2.79 -11.75 -12.99
N HIS A 167 1.98 -12.68 -13.52
CA HIS A 167 2.21 -14.10 -13.81
C HIS A 167 2.35 -15.08 -12.62
N ARG A 168 2.85 -14.69 -11.44
CA ARG A 168 3.12 -15.69 -10.38
C ARG A 168 2.54 -15.29 -9.03
N ILE A 169 1.33 -15.80 -8.75
CA ILE A 169 0.74 -15.82 -7.40
C ILE A 169 1.53 -16.83 -6.55
N SER A 170 2.71 -16.44 -6.08
CA SER A 170 3.25 -17.04 -4.87
C SER A 170 3.46 -15.93 -3.85
N THR A 171 2.47 -15.78 -2.98
CA THR A 171 2.51 -15.05 -1.71
C THR A 171 2.24 -13.54 -1.70
N ALA A 172 2.11 -12.86 -2.85
CA ALA A 172 1.39 -11.59 -2.94
C ALA A 172 0.09 -11.82 -3.73
N LEU A 173 -1.04 -11.64 -3.07
CA LEU A 173 -2.36 -11.97 -3.58
C LEU A 173 -2.92 -10.91 -4.54
N ILE A 174 -2.20 -10.48 -5.60
CA ILE A 174 -2.77 -9.54 -6.57
C ILE A 174 -2.31 -9.72 -8.03
N ASP A 175 -3.35 -9.77 -8.87
CA ASP A 175 -3.48 -9.61 -10.32
C ASP A 175 -2.80 -8.34 -10.93
N SER A 176 -1.97 -8.50 -11.96
CA SER A 176 -1.16 -7.41 -12.53
C SER A 176 -1.86 -6.43 -13.46
N ARG A 177 -3.07 -6.71 -13.96
CA ARG A 177 -3.93 -5.66 -14.53
C ARG A 177 -4.60 -4.81 -13.47
N ASN A 178 -4.69 -5.28 -12.23
CA ASN A 178 -5.43 -4.57 -11.21
C ASN A 178 -4.49 -3.96 -10.17
N ARG A 179 -3.83 -2.86 -10.56
CA ARG A 179 -3.28 -1.86 -9.62
C ARG A 179 -4.27 -1.53 -8.48
N PHE A 180 -5.57 -1.67 -8.75
CA PHE A 180 -6.64 -1.42 -7.80
C PHE A 180 -6.78 -2.48 -6.70
N TYR A 181 -6.25 -3.69 -6.87
CA TYR A 181 -6.25 -4.70 -5.80
C TYR A 181 -4.96 -4.64 -4.96
N SER A 182 -3.85 -4.11 -5.50
CA SER A 182 -2.59 -4.05 -4.76
C SER A 182 -2.67 -2.95 -3.72
N SER A 183 -2.70 -3.34 -2.45
CA SER A 183 -2.81 -2.38 -1.35
C SER A 183 -1.52 -1.61 -1.12
N VAL A 184 -0.37 -2.15 -1.54
CA VAL A 184 0.93 -1.49 -1.52
C VAL A 184 0.94 -0.32 -2.51
N VAL A 185 0.50 -0.60 -3.74
CA VAL A 185 0.36 0.42 -4.78
C VAL A 185 -0.73 1.42 -4.40
N ALA A 186 -1.81 0.98 -3.74
CA ALA A 186 -2.87 1.87 -3.27
C ALA A 186 -2.39 2.87 -2.21
N GLY A 187 -1.55 2.44 -1.26
CA GLY A 187 -0.94 3.34 -0.26
C GLY A 187 -0.10 4.43 -0.92
N ALA A 188 0.81 4.06 -1.82
CA ALA A 188 1.62 5.03 -2.58
C ALA A 188 0.73 5.93 -3.45
N ARG A 189 -0.28 5.37 -4.13
CA ARG A 189 -1.23 6.14 -4.94
C ARG A 189 -2.03 7.15 -4.13
N GLU A 190 -2.43 6.81 -2.91
CA GLU A 190 -3.14 7.74 -2.03
C GLU A 190 -2.27 8.96 -1.69
N ALA A 191 -0.97 8.75 -1.45
CA ALA A 191 -0.04 9.86 -1.26
C ALA A 191 0.04 10.76 -2.50
N LEU A 192 0.13 10.15 -3.69
CA LEU A 192 0.13 10.89 -4.96
C LEU A 192 -1.17 11.67 -5.20
N ILE A 193 -2.34 11.10 -4.88
CA ILE A 193 -3.65 11.79 -4.94
C ILE A 193 -3.63 13.04 -4.06
N ASN A 194 -2.98 12.97 -2.90
CA ASN A 194 -2.81 14.11 -1.98
C ASN A 194 -1.63 15.02 -2.37
N GLY A 195 -1.02 14.81 -3.55
CA GLY A 195 0.05 15.61 -4.14
C GLY A 195 1.43 15.39 -3.52
N VAL A 196 1.63 14.29 -2.78
CA VAL A 196 2.92 13.95 -2.17
C VAL A 196 3.64 12.95 -3.08
N PRO A 197 4.93 13.15 -3.40
CA PRO A 197 5.74 12.14 -4.06
C PRO A 197 5.68 10.80 -3.32
N SER A 198 5.67 9.71 -4.08
CA SER A 198 5.49 8.40 -3.48
C SER A 198 6.19 7.28 -4.25
N MET A 199 6.49 6.21 -3.53
CA MET A 199 6.93 4.96 -4.13
C MET A 199 6.34 3.74 -3.42
N SER A 200 6.05 2.69 -4.18
CA SER A 200 5.77 1.35 -3.66
C SER A 200 6.97 0.45 -3.90
N ILE A 201 7.28 -0.41 -2.91
CA ILE A 201 8.41 -1.35 -2.98
C ILE A 201 7.93 -2.74 -2.59
N SER A 202 8.20 -3.71 -3.45
CA SER A 202 7.83 -5.12 -3.28
C SER A 202 9.02 -6.02 -3.58
N LEU A 203 9.17 -7.12 -2.85
CA LEU A 203 10.17 -8.16 -3.12
C LEU A 203 9.46 -9.38 -3.72
N ASP A 204 9.94 -9.90 -4.86
CA ASP A 204 9.49 -11.16 -5.47
C ASP A 204 9.90 -12.38 -4.61
N TRP A 205 9.35 -12.43 -3.41
CA TRP A 205 9.65 -13.38 -2.36
C TRP A 205 8.95 -14.71 -2.68
N LYS A 206 9.74 -15.78 -2.74
CA LYS A 206 9.26 -17.13 -3.07
C LYS A 206 9.39 -18.04 -1.86
N LYS A 207 8.30 -18.74 -1.52
CA LYS A 207 8.24 -19.62 -0.34
C LYS A 207 9.36 -20.67 -0.31
N ASP A 208 9.71 -21.21 -1.46
CA ASP A 208 10.69 -22.29 -1.58
C ASP A 208 12.09 -21.81 -1.99
N GLY A 209 12.34 -20.49 -1.98
CA GLY A 209 13.60 -19.92 -2.48
C GLY A 209 14.07 -18.62 -1.83
N SER A 210 13.25 -18.00 -0.98
CA SER A 210 13.58 -16.75 -0.30
C SER A 210 13.69 -16.93 1.21
N GLN A 211 14.50 -16.09 1.81
CA GLN A 211 14.71 -15.97 3.24
C GLN A 211 14.24 -14.60 3.73
N GLU A 212 14.05 -14.46 5.03
CA GLU A 212 13.69 -13.17 5.63
C GLU A 212 14.80 -12.13 5.48
N SER A 213 16.06 -12.58 5.49
CA SER A 213 17.24 -11.73 5.24
C SER A 213 17.21 -11.04 3.88
N ASP A 214 16.50 -11.60 2.90
CA ASP A 214 16.42 -11.02 1.55
C ASP A 214 15.71 -9.66 1.57
N PHE A 215 14.87 -9.37 2.58
CA PHE A 215 14.30 -8.04 2.76
C PHE A 215 15.37 -6.99 3.09
N LYS A 216 16.38 -7.34 3.90
CA LYS A 216 17.51 -6.45 4.18
C LYS A 216 18.29 -6.15 2.90
N ASP A 217 18.48 -7.15 2.06
CA ASP A 217 19.16 -7.00 0.77
C ASP A 217 18.32 -6.15 -0.19
N ALA A 218 17.00 -6.33 -0.22
CA ALA A 218 16.08 -5.49 -0.99
C ALA A 218 16.14 -4.02 -0.55
N VAL A 219 16.19 -3.75 0.77
CA VAL A 219 16.40 -2.40 1.30
C VAL A 219 17.74 -1.82 0.81
N THR A 220 18.81 -2.61 0.86
CA THR A 220 20.15 -2.19 0.40
C THR A 220 20.12 -1.78 -1.07
N VAL A 221 19.40 -2.53 -1.92
CA VAL A 221 19.22 -2.23 -3.34
C VAL A 221 18.36 -0.97 -3.57
N CYS A 222 17.35 -0.72 -2.74
CA CYS A 222 16.43 0.41 -2.91
C CYS A 222 16.94 1.72 -2.31
N LEU A 223 17.82 1.67 -1.31
CA LEU A 223 18.27 2.85 -0.56
C LEU A 223 18.90 3.94 -1.44
N PRO A 224 19.76 3.63 -2.44
CA PRO A 224 20.28 4.66 -3.35
C PRO A 224 19.17 5.39 -4.12
N LEU A 225 18.13 4.67 -4.56
CA LEU A 225 16.99 5.25 -5.26
C LEU A 225 16.14 6.12 -4.33
N ILE A 226 15.92 5.69 -3.09
CA ILE A 226 15.22 6.47 -2.06
C ILE A 226 15.98 7.77 -1.77
N ASN A 227 17.30 7.68 -1.56
CA ASN A 227 18.15 8.84 -1.28
C ASN A 227 18.21 9.82 -2.46
N ALA A 228 18.25 9.31 -3.70
CA ALA A 228 18.14 10.14 -4.89
C ALA A 228 16.79 10.84 -4.97
N ALA A 229 15.68 10.14 -4.70
CA ALA A 229 14.34 10.72 -4.69
C ALA A 229 14.24 11.84 -3.64
N MET A 230 14.65 11.58 -2.40
CA MET A 230 14.65 12.59 -1.32
C MET A 230 15.39 13.86 -1.74
N ARG A 231 16.65 13.72 -2.17
CA ARG A 231 17.48 14.85 -2.61
C ARG A 231 16.87 15.65 -3.75
N ASP A 232 16.28 14.96 -4.73
CA ASP A 232 15.82 15.60 -5.97
C ASP A 232 14.39 16.15 -5.83
N ILE A 233 13.60 15.66 -4.88
CA ILE A 233 12.33 16.29 -4.49
C ILE A 233 12.61 17.65 -3.86
N GLU A 234 13.58 17.77 -2.95
CA GLU A 234 13.95 19.06 -2.33
C GLU A 234 14.40 20.09 -3.36
N LYS A 235 15.11 19.64 -4.40
CA LYS A 235 15.57 20.48 -5.52
C LYS A 235 14.48 20.79 -6.54
N GLY A 236 13.31 20.17 -6.44
CA GLY A 236 12.21 20.30 -7.41
C GLY A 236 12.49 19.63 -8.77
N ILE A 237 13.44 18.69 -8.82
CA ILE A 237 13.86 17.95 -10.02
C ILE A 237 13.05 16.65 -10.16
N PHE A 238 12.56 16.09 -9.05
CA PHE A 238 11.81 14.83 -9.07
C PHE A 238 10.53 14.93 -9.94
N PRO A 239 10.26 13.92 -10.79
CA PRO A 239 9.08 13.91 -11.66
C PRO A 239 7.77 14.05 -10.88
N LYS A 240 6.88 14.93 -11.35
CA LYS A 240 5.59 15.20 -10.71
C LYS A 240 4.48 14.37 -11.34
N GLY A 241 3.40 14.14 -10.61
CA GLY A 241 2.19 13.50 -11.16
C GLY A 241 2.26 11.98 -11.35
N LEU A 242 3.34 11.34 -10.89
CA LEU A 242 3.51 9.90 -10.90
C LEU A 242 4.08 9.38 -9.57
N SER A 243 3.87 8.09 -9.35
CA SER A 243 4.48 7.29 -8.29
C SER A 243 5.41 6.27 -8.92
N LEU A 244 6.50 5.92 -8.25
CA LEU A 244 7.36 4.82 -8.68
C LEU A 244 6.85 3.51 -8.09
N ASN A 245 6.74 2.45 -8.91
CA ASN A 245 6.55 1.09 -8.42
C ASN A 245 7.83 0.29 -8.63
N VAL A 246 8.47 -0.09 -7.54
CA VAL A 246 9.75 -0.80 -7.54
C VAL A 246 9.52 -2.25 -7.14
N GLU A 247 9.84 -3.15 -8.06
CA GLU A 247 9.83 -4.59 -7.80
C GLU A 247 11.28 -5.10 -7.74
N VAL A 248 11.63 -5.75 -6.65
CA VAL A 248 12.95 -6.33 -6.42
C VAL A 248 12.90 -7.83 -6.73
N PRO A 249 13.84 -8.40 -7.51
CA PRO A 249 13.85 -9.82 -7.82
C PRO A 249 14.12 -10.67 -6.57
N THR A 250 13.78 -11.96 -6.63
CA THR A 250 13.93 -12.94 -5.54
C THR A 250 15.33 -12.95 -4.91
N SER A 251 16.37 -12.65 -5.70
CA SER A 251 17.76 -12.53 -5.24
C SER A 251 18.23 -11.08 -5.40
N PRO A 252 18.00 -10.19 -4.41
CA PRO A 252 18.25 -8.76 -4.58
C PRO A 252 19.71 -8.41 -4.88
N LEU A 253 20.68 -9.01 -4.18
CA LEU A 253 22.10 -8.64 -4.34
C LEU A 253 22.71 -9.08 -5.67
N THR A 254 22.11 -10.06 -6.35
CA THR A 254 22.59 -10.54 -7.66
C THR A 254 21.81 -9.93 -8.83
N ASN A 255 21.10 -8.83 -8.58
CA ASN A 255 20.36 -8.14 -9.62
C ASN A 255 21.29 -7.59 -10.72
N LYS A 256 20.77 -7.47 -11.94
CA LYS A 256 21.51 -6.96 -13.11
C LYS A 256 21.45 -5.44 -13.28
N GLY A 257 20.95 -4.72 -12.27
CA GLY A 257 20.64 -3.30 -12.30
C GLY A 257 19.14 -3.02 -12.33
N LEU A 258 18.81 -1.74 -12.41
CA LEU A 258 17.43 -1.26 -12.55
C LEU A 258 17.05 -1.19 -14.02
N LYS A 259 15.83 -1.64 -14.34
CA LYS A 259 15.22 -1.49 -15.67
C LYS A 259 13.92 -0.72 -15.51
N VAL A 260 13.74 0.37 -16.28
CA VAL A 260 12.43 1.00 -16.39
C VAL A 260 11.52 0.12 -17.22
N THR A 261 10.33 -0.16 -16.71
CA THR A 261 9.42 -1.14 -17.29
C THR A 261 8.04 -0.56 -17.53
N LYS A 262 7.34 -1.18 -18.48
CA LYS A 262 5.91 -1.05 -18.65
C LYS A 262 5.23 -2.06 -17.75
N GLN A 263 4.09 -1.66 -17.20
CA GLN A 263 3.29 -2.59 -16.41
C GLN A 263 2.68 -3.66 -17.31
N SER A 264 2.71 -4.92 -16.87
CA SER A 264 2.04 -6.01 -17.57
C SER A 264 0.53 -5.90 -17.54
N LEU A 265 -0.11 -6.36 -18.62
CA LEU A 265 -1.56 -6.47 -18.70
C LEU A 265 -1.99 -7.92 -18.41
N TRP A 266 -1.37 -8.62 -17.48
CA TRP A 266 -1.79 -9.99 -17.15
C TRP A 266 -3.04 -10.00 -16.25
N ARG A 267 -3.89 -11.03 -16.38
CA ARG A 267 -5.12 -11.20 -15.60
C ARG A 267 -5.30 -12.60 -15.02
N SER A 268 -5.46 -12.69 -13.70
CA SER A 268 -6.01 -13.89 -13.08
C SER A 268 -7.51 -14.03 -13.39
N ASN A 269 -7.96 -15.23 -13.72
CA ASN A 269 -9.40 -15.48 -13.81
C ASN A 269 -9.96 -15.73 -12.41
N LEU A 270 -10.98 -14.95 -12.03
CA LEU A 270 -11.73 -15.18 -10.80
C LEU A 270 -12.68 -16.36 -11.00
N SER A 271 -12.44 -17.44 -10.26
CA SER A 271 -13.29 -18.63 -10.23
C SER A 271 -14.06 -18.70 -8.93
N TRP A 272 -15.39 -18.80 -9.01
CA TRP A 272 -16.26 -18.90 -7.84
C TRP A 272 -16.66 -20.35 -7.61
N GLN A 273 -16.23 -20.92 -6.48
CA GLN A 273 -16.57 -22.28 -6.07
C GLN A 273 -17.65 -22.29 -5.00
N ALA A 274 -18.69 -23.10 -5.20
CA ALA A 274 -19.71 -23.32 -4.18
C ALA A 274 -19.16 -24.16 -3.02
N ILE A 275 -19.44 -23.74 -1.79
CA ILE A 275 -19.01 -24.42 -0.57
C ILE A 275 -20.25 -24.90 0.20
N SER A 276 -20.21 -26.14 0.70
CA SER A 276 -21.25 -26.66 1.59
C SER A 276 -21.19 -25.96 2.95
N GLY A 277 -22.34 -25.54 3.49
CA GLY A 277 -22.45 -24.75 4.73
C GLY A 277 -21.98 -25.46 6.01
N THR A 278 -21.47 -26.68 5.92
CA THR A 278 -20.88 -27.43 7.03
C THR A 278 -19.37 -27.24 7.08
N ARG A 279 -18.92 -26.06 7.49
CA ARG A 279 -17.58 -25.92 8.05
C ARG A 279 -17.61 -24.88 9.16
N HIS A 280 -17.62 -25.37 10.40
CA HIS A 280 -17.32 -24.54 11.56
C HIS A 280 -15.97 -23.86 11.35
N GLN A 281 -15.96 -22.53 11.43
CA GLN A 281 -14.76 -21.74 11.69
C GLN A 281 -14.35 -21.97 13.15
N THR A 282 -13.17 -22.55 13.34
CA THR A 282 -12.13 -22.18 14.33
C THR A 282 -11.00 -23.21 14.21
N ALA A 283 -9.83 -22.78 13.74
CA ALA A 283 -8.53 -23.18 14.28
C ALA A 283 -7.42 -22.49 13.47
N SER A 284 -6.84 -21.48 14.10
CA SER A 284 -5.41 -21.19 14.12
C SER A 284 -4.53 -22.33 13.57
N ARG A 285 -3.63 -21.95 12.66
CA ARG A 285 -2.49 -22.77 12.23
C ARG A 285 -1.72 -23.25 13.46
N PHE A 286 -1.80 -24.55 13.77
CA PHE A 286 -0.78 -25.26 14.54
C PHE A 286 -0.21 -26.36 13.66
N SER A 287 1.02 -26.14 13.20
CA SER A 287 1.85 -27.16 12.56
C SER A 287 2.70 -27.80 13.64
N SER A 288 2.42 -29.05 13.99
CA SER A 288 3.46 -30.03 14.34
C SER A 288 2.86 -31.43 14.41
N SER A 289 3.27 -32.26 13.46
CA SER A 289 3.64 -33.68 13.58
C SER A 289 2.79 -34.63 14.45
N GLN A 290 2.38 -35.73 13.79
CA GLN A 290 1.87 -37.00 14.33
C GLN A 290 0.41 -37.03 14.79
N LEU A 291 -0.51 -37.14 13.82
CA LEU A 291 -1.78 -37.84 14.05
C LEU A 291 -1.48 -39.34 14.21
N GLY A 292 -1.70 -39.88 15.40
CA GLY A 292 -1.44 -41.29 15.71
C GLY A 292 -2.27 -42.24 14.83
N LEU A 293 -1.66 -43.35 14.42
CA LEU A 293 -2.21 -44.38 13.52
C LEU A 293 -3.65 -44.84 13.87
N GLY A 294 -4.05 -44.78 15.15
CA GLY A 294 -5.41 -45.11 15.58
C GLY A 294 -6.51 -44.20 15.00
N MET A 295 -6.23 -42.91 14.78
CA MET A 295 -7.17 -41.98 14.15
C MET A 295 -7.27 -42.20 12.64
N GLN A 296 -6.16 -42.60 11.99
CA GLN A 296 -6.17 -42.98 10.57
C GLN A 296 -6.97 -44.26 10.31
N PHE A 297 -6.85 -45.28 11.18
CA PHE A 297 -7.64 -46.51 11.06
C PHE A 297 -9.14 -46.29 11.33
N ALA A 298 -9.49 -45.42 12.29
CA ALA A 298 -10.87 -45.04 12.53
C ALA A 298 -11.47 -44.29 11.31
N GLN A 299 -10.70 -43.42 10.67
CA GLN A 299 -11.09 -42.72 9.44
C GLN A 299 -11.30 -43.70 8.27
N LEU A 300 -10.35 -44.62 8.03
CA LEU A 300 -10.42 -45.65 6.99
C LEU A 300 -11.61 -46.62 7.19
N SER A 301 -11.94 -46.96 8.44
CA SER A 301 -13.10 -47.80 8.75
C SER A 301 -14.44 -47.09 8.48
N ARG A 302 -14.51 -45.77 8.69
CA ARG A 302 -15.67 -44.94 8.35
C ARG A 302 -15.83 -44.77 6.84
N ASP A 303 -14.72 -44.55 6.13
CA ASP A 303 -14.72 -44.34 4.68
C ASP A 303 -15.03 -45.65 3.92
N ALA A 304 -14.60 -46.80 4.44
CA ALA A 304 -15.00 -48.11 3.91
C ALA A 304 -16.50 -48.39 4.10
N SER A 305 -17.10 -47.91 5.21
CA SER A 305 -18.54 -48.00 5.47
C SER A 305 -19.34 -47.08 4.55
N ALA A 306 -18.85 -45.86 4.31
CA ALA A 306 -19.44 -44.90 3.37
C ALA A 306 -19.35 -45.38 1.90
N ALA A 307 -18.23 -45.99 1.50
CA ALA A 307 -18.06 -46.57 0.17
C ALA A 307 -18.95 -47.81 -0.05
N GLY A 308 -19.18 -48.61 1.00
CA GLY A 308 -20.13 -49.72 0.99
C GLY A 308 -21.60 -49.29 0.87
N ALA A 309 -21.96 -48.14 1.45
CA ALA A 309 -23.29 -47.54 1.32
C ALA A 309 -23.51 -46.91 -0.07
N ALA A 310 -22.48 -46.26 -0.64
CA ALA A 310 -22.54 -45.66 -1.98
C ALA A 310 -22.72 -46.69 -3.11
N ARG A 311 -22.16 -47.90 -2.97
CA ARG A 311 -22.35 -48.98 -3.96
C ARG A 311 -23.76 -49.58 -3.98
N ARG A 312 -24.58 -49.39 -2.94
CA ARG A 312 -25.99 -49.83 -2.93
C ARG A 312 -26.95 -48.81 -3.55
N LEU A 313 -26.51 -47.57 -3.76
CA LEU A 313 -27.32 -46.48 -4.30
C LEU A 313 -27.15 -46.26 -5.82
N ALA A 314 -26.15 -46.88 -6.45
CA ALA A 314 -25.90 -46.74 -7.89
C ALA A 314 -26.88 -47.52 -8.80
N THR A 315 -27.87 -48.23 -8.24
CA THR A 315 -28.83 -49.04 -9.02
C THR A 315 -30.24 -48.46 -9.09
N GLN A 316 -30.50 -47.24 -8.62
CA GLN A 316 -31.78 -46.57 -8.84
C GLN A 316 -31.60 -45.15 -9.39
N LYS A 317 -31.60 -45.08 -10.71
CA LYS A 317 -31.80 -43.85 -11.47
C LYS A 317 -33.28 -43.46 -11.41
N LYS A 318 -33.67 -42.54 -10.52
CA LYS A 318 -34.77 -41.57 -10.71
C LYS A 318 -34.99 -40.68 -9.48
N ASN A 319 -35.18 -39.40 -9.77
CA ASN A 319 -35.75 -38.32 -8.95
C ASN A 319 -35.02 -37.90 -7.66
N ILE A 320 -34.56 -36.65 -7.67
CA ILE A 320 -34.10 -35.90 -6.50
C ILE A 320 -35.33 -35.61 -5.66
N GLU A 321 -35.49 -36.31 -4.54
CA GLU A 321 -36.53 -36.07 -3.54
C GLU A 321 -35.94 -35.28 -2.36
N ILE A 322 -36.54 -34.13 -2.10
CA ILE A 322 -36.17 -33.19 -1.04
C ILE A 322 -36.67 -33.76 0.28
N VAL A 323 -35.77 -34.07 1.22
CA VAL A 323 -36.15 -34.46 2.59
C VAL A 323 -36.11 -33.20 3.46
N GLU A 324 -37.30 -32.66 3.75
CA GLU A 324 -37.50 -31.63 4.76
C GLU A 324 -37.43 -32.23 6.17
N SER A 325 -36.60 -31.65 7.02
CA SER A 325 -36.65 -31.88 8.47
C SER A 325 -37.70 -30.95 9.09
N VAL A 326 -38.70 -31.53 9.74
CA VAL A 326 -39.77 -30.81 10.47
C VAL A 326 -39.33 -30.59 11.91
N GLY A 327 -39.36 -29.33 12.35
CA GLY A 327 -39.07 -28.96 13.73
C GLY A 327 -39.56 -27.55 14.09
N VAL A 328 -40.78 -27.51 14.64
CA VAL A 328 -41.36 -26.51 15.56
C VAL A 328 -41.68 -25.09 15.03
N ALA A 329 -42.94 -24.72 15.28
CA ALA A 329 -43.63 -23.51 14.83
C ALA A 329 -43.16 -22.24 15.55
N GLY A 330 -42.99 -21.17 14.77
CA GLY A 330 -42.81 -19.81 15.28
C GLY A 330 -42.59 -18.78 14.17
N LYS A 331 -43.69 -18.16 13.71
CA LYS A 331 -43.78 -16.98 12.81
C LYS A 331 -43.19 -17.14 11.41
N SER A 332 -43.84 -16.49 10.45
CA SER A 332 -43.57 -16.54 9.02
C SER A 332 -42.25 -15.86 8.66
N ASP A 333 -41.15 -16.58 8.84
CA ASP A 333 -39.87 -16.21 8.26
C ASP A 333 -39.83 -16.73 6.83
N PHE A 334 -39.60 -15.85 5.85
CA PHE A 334 -39.22 -16.27 4.50
C PHE A 334 -38.06 -17.25 4.64
N LYS A 335 -38.28 -18.54 4.29
CA LYS A 335 -37.25 -19.59 4.38
C LYS A 335 -36.13 -19.25 3.40
N ARG A 336 -35.15 -18.46 3.87
CA ARG A 336 -34.08 -17.92 3.04
C ARG A 336 -33.00 -18.98 2.92
N THR A 337 -32.86 -19.56 1.72
CA THR A 337 -31.78 -20.51 1.43
C THR A 337 -30.47 -19.74 1.25
N VAL A 338 -29.50 -19.99 2.13
CA VAL A 338 -28.15 -19.41 2.04
C VAL A 338 -27.25 -20.35 1.22
N LYS A 339 -26.53 -19.80 0.23
CA LYS A 339 -25.49 -20.50 -0.54
C LYS A 339 -24.16 -19.82 -0.29
N TYR A 340 -23.12 -20.59 0.00
CA TYR A 340 -21.78 -20.07 0.26
C TYR A 340 -20.90 -20.27 -0.97
N PHE A 341 -20.10 -19.27 -1.29
CA PHE A 341 -19.14 -19.33 -2.37
C PHE A 341 -17.80 -18.78 -1.89
N ARG A 342 -16.70 -19.28 -2.48
CA ARG A 342 -15.35 -18.75 -2.31
C ARG A 342 -14.79 -18.40 -3.67
N VAL A 343 -14.08 -17.29 -3.74
CA VAL A 343 -13.29 -16.92 -4.92
C VAL A 343 -11.92 -17.57 -4.83
N GLU A 344 -11.48 -18.16 -5.93
CA GLU A 344 -10.11 -18.61 -6.16
C GLU A 344 -9.59 -17.95 -7.43
N MET A 345 -8.34 -17.52 -7.41
CA MET A 345 -7.66 -16.97 -8.58
C MET A 345 -7.03 -18.12 -9.34
N LEU A 346 -7.41 -18.27 -10.61
CA LEU A 346 -6.80 -19.23 -11.53
C LEU A 346 -5.85 -18.50 -12.46
N ASP A 347 -4.59 -18.94 -12.44
CA ASP A 347 -3.57 -18.45 -13.35
C ASP A 347 -3.81 -19.06 -14.74
N LYS A 348 -3.80 -18.21 -15.76
CA LYS A 348 -3.63 -18.65 -17.14
C LYS A 348 -2.28 -18.17 -17.61
N ASP A 349 -1.58 -19.05 -18.32
CA ASP A 349 -0.41 -18.69 -19.11
C ASP A 349 -0.90 -17.85 -20.30
N GLU A 350 -0.93 -16.53 -20.14
CA GLU A 350 -0.98 -15.61 -21.26
C GLU A 350 0.46 -15.23 -21.59
N GLU A 351 0.95 -15.70 -22.75
CA GLU A 351 2.26 -15.33 -23.28
C GLU A 351 2.19 -13.90 -23.81
N GLU A 352 2.53 -12.93 -22.95
CA GLU A 352 2.80 -11.56 -23.39
C GLU A 352 4.31 -11.47 -23.74
N ASP A 353 4.61 -11.28 -25.03
CA ASP A 353 5.97 -11.34 -25.61
C ASP A 353 6.68 -9.97 -25.62
N ASN A 354 6.48 -9.17 -24.56
CA ASN A 354 7.10 -7.86 -24.45
C ASN A 354 8.17 -7.87 -23.35
N GLU A 355 9.44 -7.74 -23.74
CA GLU A 355 10.60 -7.77 -22.82
C GLU A 355 10.66 -6.56 -21.87
N ASP A 356 9.92 -5.49 -22.16
CA ASP A 356 9.88 -4.29 -21.32
C ASP A 356 8.83 -4.39 -20.21
N LEU A 357 8.16 -5.53 -20.06
CA LEU A 357 7.21 -5.76 -18.99
C LEU A 357 7.91 -5.97 -17.64
N ASP A 358 7.29 -5.44 -16.59
CA ASP A 358 7.71 -5.56 -15.20
C ASP A 358 8.08 -6.98 -14.78
N PHE A 359 7.20 -7.96 -14.99
CA PHE A 359 7.47 -9.35 -14.63
C PHE A 359 8.60 -9.98 -15.44
N ARG A 360 8.76 -9.61 -16.72
CA ARG A 360 9.86 -10.08 -17.56
C ARG A 360 11.19 -9.54 -17.08
N ALA A 361 11.24 -8.28 -16.66
CA ALA A 361 12.43 -7.70 -16.06
C ALA A 361 12.84 -8.45 -14.77
N LEU A 362 11.88 -8.75 -13.90
CA LEU A 362 12.11 -9.54 -12.69
C LEU A 362 12.60 -10.97 -13.00
N GLU A 363 11.95 -11.67 -13.93
CA GLU A 363 12.38 -13.01 -14.39
C GLU A 363 13.81 -12.99 -14.93
N ASN A 364 14.17 -11.90 -15.61
CA ASN A 364 15.51 -11.68 -16.14
C ASN A 364 16.51 -11.19 -15.09
N GLY A 365 16.11 -11.00 -13.83
CA GLY A 365 16.96 -10.62 -12.71
C GLY A 365 17.25 -9.12 -12.60
N PHE A 366 16.44 -8.26 -13.21
CA PHE A 366 16.51 -6.80 -13.01
C PHE A 366 15.58 -6.36 -11.89
N VAL A 367 15.89 -5.24 -11.26
CA VAL A 367 14.93 -4.49 -10.45
C VAL A 367 14.02 -3.74 -11.40
N ALA A 368 12.73 -4.02 -11.38
CA ALA A 368 11.78 -3.38 -12.28
C ALA A 368 11.27 -2.07 -11.66
N VAL A 369 11.33 -0.98 -12.42
CA VAL A 369 10.79 0.33 -12.00
C VAL A 369 9.70 0.74 -12.98
N SER A 370 8.44 0.66 -12.57
CA SER A 370 7.30 1.09 -13.38
C SER A 370 6.81 2.47 -12.94
N LEU A 371 6.53 3.33 -13.93
CA LEU A 371 5.96 4.66 -13.70
C LEU A 371 4.44 4.55 -13.58
N LEU A 372 3.88 4.95 -12.43
CA LEU A 372 2.45 4.92 -12.17
C LEU A 372 1.87 6.33 -12.17
N PRO A 373 1.31 6.81 -13.30
CA PRO A 373 0.61 8.09 -13.34
C PRO A 373 -0.68 8.06 -12.51
N LEU A 374 -1.07 9.23 -12.02
CA LEU A 374 -2.39 9.45 -11.42
C LEU A 374 -3.52 9.33 -12.47
N SER A 375 -3.24 9.79 -13.69
CA SER A 375 -4.16 9.78 -14.83
C SER A 375 -4.01 8.47 -15.64
N ALA A 376 -5.06 8.09 -16.39
CA ALA A 376 -4.98 6.94 -17.29
C ALA A 376 -3.97 7.12 -18.42
N HIS A 377 -3.61 8.37 -18.72
CA HIS A 377 -2.58 8.74 -19.69
C HIS A 377 -1.44 9.43 -18.96
N LEU A 378 -0.23 8.88 -19.11
CA LEU A 378 0.99 9.60 -18.78
C LEU A 378 1.29 10.52 -19.96
N ASP A 379 1.44 11.82 -19.72
CA ASP A 379 1.88 12.73 -20.76
C ASP A 379 3.35 12.46 -21.12
N SER A 380 3.69 12.62 -22.39
CA SER A 380 5.03 12.26 -22.90
C SER A 380 6.15 13.07 -22.24
N GLU A 381 5.87 14.28 -21.75
CA GLU A 381 6.86 15.15 -21.11
C GLU A 381 7.21 14.62 -19.71
N THR A 382 6.20 14.27 -18.91
CA THR A 382 6.37 13.66 -17.60
C THR A 382 7.03 12.28 -17.71
N GLU A 383 6.68 11.48 -18.72
CA GLU A 383 7.35 10.20 -18.99
C GLU A 383 8.84 10.38 -19.30
N ALA A 384 9.18 11.31 -20.21
CA ALA A 384 10.56 11.60 -20.57
C ALA A 384 11.36 12.12 -19.36
N ALA A 385 10.80 13.07 -18.60
CA ALA A 385 11.43 13.59 -17.39
C ALA A 385 11.69 12.49 -16.35
N ALA A 386 10.78 11.52 -16.23
CA ALA A 386 10.96 10.40 -15.32
C ALA A 386 12.02 9.40 -15.79
N LEU A 387 12.06 9.10 -17.10
CA LEU A 387 13.09 8.24 -17.69
C LEU A 387 14.48 8.87 -17.54
N ASP A 388 14.60 10.17 -17.79
CA ASP A 388 15.84 10.92 -17.62
C ASP A 388 16.26 10.95 -16.14
N TRP A 389 15.31 11.20 -15.23
CA TRP A 389 15.59 11.21 -13.79
C TRP A 389 16.06 9.84 -13.30
N ILE A 390 15.39 8.74 -13.67
CA ILE A 390 15.80 7.39 -13.28
C ILE A 390 17.20 7.10 -13.83
N SER A 391 17.45 7.41 -15.10
CA SER A 391 18.76 7.18 -15.71
C SER A 391 19.88 7.95 -15.01
N SER A 392 19.61 9.19 -14.58
CA SER A 392 20.57 10.01 -13.81
C SER A 392 20.74 9.51 -12.39
N ALA A 393 19.66 9.14 -11.69
CA ALA A 393 19.70 8.60 -10.34
C ALA A 393 20.57 7.33 -10.26
N LEU A 394 20.62 6.55 -11.34
CA LEU A 394 21.45 5.35 -11.48
C LEU A 394 22.95 5.63 -11.67
N GLN A 395 23.32 6.79 -12.22
CA GLN A 395 24.73 7.14 -12.49
C GLN A 395 25.43 7.75 -11.27
N VAL A 396 24.69 8.23 -10.28
CA VAL A 396 25.27 8.87 -9.07
C VAL A 396 25.77 7.84 -8.05
N GLY A 397 25.66 6.54 -8.35
CA GLY A 397 26.09 5.43 -7.50
C GLY A 397 27.42 4.75 -7.88
N GLU A 398 28.13 5.21 -8.91
CA GLU A 398 29.48 4.72 -9.29
C GLU A 398 30.62 5.52 -8.65
#